data_AF-A0A6N8BLQ3-F1
#
_entry.id   AF-A0A6N8BLQ3-F1
#
_cell.length_a   1.000
_cell.length_b   1.000
_cell.length_c   1.000
_cell.angle_alpha   90.00
_cell.angle_beta   90.00
_cell.angle_gamma   90.00
#
_symmetry.space_group_name_H-M   'P 1'
#
loop_
_entity.id
_entity.type
_entity.pdbx_description
1 polymer ?
#
loop_
_entity_poly.entity_id
_entity_poly.type
_entity_poly.pdbx_seq_one_letter_code
_entity_poly.pdbx_strand_id
1 'polypeptide(L)'
;MPAWSGAASADMPGMVQKKLSASPEKLLVQWQTAKKATLRALVDVPTKPRAAVILFAGDNGCLGLTENGEQTSLQGNFLARSRALFVREGLLTVLVDVPSDVSGQNANSYRTSAEQAQDAAMVMDYVRRQWHVPVALVGTSRGTISAANTASRLERGNADALVLTSTVTQNNKKASGTIYDAAVGRIAIPVLIFHNEQDACKVSPYSGVQALQRALKSAPRKDIISLSHGDATGDACQGMSAHGYLGVEEQAASTIAGWLFSSVPSAGK
;
A
#
# COMPACT_ATOMS: atom_id res chain seq x y z
N MET A 1 -4.60 2.45 23.47
CA MET A 1 -3.76 3.47 22.81
C MET A 1 -4.70 4.50 22.22
N PRO A 2 -4.50 5.81 22.47
CA PRO A 2 -5.39 6.83 21.92
C PRO A 2 -5.36 6.78 20.40
N ALA A 3 -6.52 7.00 19.78
CA ALA A 3 -6.63 7.13 18.33
C ALA A 3 -5.80 8.34 17.88
N TRP A 4 -5.14 8.22 16.72
CA TRP A 4 -4.31 9.31 16.21
C TRP A 4 -5.22 10.35 15.57
N SER A 5 -5.51 11.42 16.31
CA SER A 5 -6.12 12.62 15.76
C SER A 5 -5.10 13.24 14.82
N GLY A 6 -5.40 13.29 13.52
CA GLY A 6 -4.54 13.92 12.53
C GLY A 6 -4.35 15.40 12.87
N ALA A 7 -3.33 15.72 13.66
CA ALA A 7 -2.94 17.09 13.90
C ALA A 7 -2.28 17.58 12.61
N ALA A 8 -3.05 18.35 11.84
CA ALA A 8 -2.55 19.11 10.71
C ALA A 8 -1.48 20.10 11.22
N SER A 9 -0.20 19.71 11.23
CA SER A 9 0.87 20.71 11.35
C SER A 9 0.94 21.48 10.03
N ALA A 10 1.08 22.80 10.12
CA ALA A 10 1.20 23.66 8.93
C ALA A 10 2.50 23.40 8.15
N ASP A 11 3.50 22.80 8.79
CA ASP A 11 4.75 22.37 8.17
C ASP A 11 4.90 20.85 8.28
N MET A 12 5.05 20.16 7.15
CA MET A 12 5.53 18.77 7.11
C MET A 12 7.05 18.80 7.35
N PRO A 13 7.56 18.36 8.52
CA PRO A 13 8.94 18.60 8.91
C PRO A 13 9.94 17.99 7.91
N GLY A 14 10.87 18.82 7.44
CA GLY A 14 11.94 18.38 6.54
C GLY A 14 11.46 17.85 5.19
N MET A 15 10.24 18.22 4.77
CA MET A 15 9.72 17.80 3.47
C MET A 15 10.51 18.44 2.33
N VAL A 16 11.00 17.62 1.41
CA VAL A 16 11.63 18.06 0.16
C VAL A 16 10.94 17.36 -1.00
N GLN A 17 10.54 18.13 -2.01
CA GLN A 17 9.92 17.61 -3.23
C GLN A 17 10.77 17.97 -4.45
N LYS A 18 11.09 16.96 -5.26
CA LYS A 18 11.85 17.09 -6.51
C LYS A 18 11.02 16.55 -7.67
N LYS A 19 10.84 17.36 -8.70
CA LYS A 19 10.21 16.91 -9.96
C LYS A 19 11.22 16.09 -10.77
N LEU A 20 10.85 14.85 -11.09
CA LEU A 20 11.65 13.91 -11.88
C LEU A 20 11.29 13.97 -13.37
N SER A 21 10.00 14.14 -13.68
CA SER A 21 9.51 14.36 -15.05
C SER A 21 8.23 15.19 -15.04
N ALA A 22 7.93 15.88 -16.13
CA ALA A 22 6.73 16.71 -16.26
C ALA A 22 5.56 16.02 -17.00
N SER A 23 5.83 14.99 -17.80
CA SER A 23 4.78 14.29 -18.58
C SER A 23 5.15 12.81 -18.81
N PRO A 24 4.51 11.85 -18.09
CA PRO A 24 3.65 12.09 -16.94
C PRO A 24 4.42 12.78 -15.81
N GLU A 25 3.71 13.54 -14.96
CA GLU A 25 4.35 14.18 -13.81
C GLU A 25 4.78 13.10 -12.81
N LYS A 26 6.08 13.11 -12.48
CA LYS A 26 6.68 12.22 -11.48
C LYS A 26 7.46 13.06 -10.48
N LEU A 27 7.28 12.76 -9.20
CA LEU A 27 7.94 13.44 -8.10
C LEU A 27 8.67 12.43 -7.23
N LEU A 28 9.84 12.82 -6.73
CA LEU A 28 10.42 12.24 -5.53
C LEU A 28 10.06 13.17 -4.38
N VAL A 29 9.44 12.60 -3.34
CA VAL A 29 9.15 13.33 -2.11
C VAL A 29 9.89 12.67 -0.97
N GLN A 30 10.47 13.48 -0.11
CA GLN A 30 11.23 13.07 1.05
C GLN A 30 10.66 13.79 2.28
N TRP A 31 10.61 13.10 3.42
CA TRP A 31 10.23 13.66 4.72
C TRP A 31 11.24 13.26 5.80
N GLN A 32 11.19 13.94 6.94
CA GLN A 32 11.80 13.48 8.18
C GLN A 32 10.74 12.84 9.07
N THR A 33 10.97 11.60 9.50
CA THR A 33 10.09 10.90 10.45
C THR A 33 10.24 11.50 11.85
N ALA A 34 9.37 11.09 12.79
CA ALA A 34 9.49 11.49 14.20
C ALA A 34 10.85 11.11 14.83
N LYS A 35 11.51 10.08 14.31
CA LYS A 35 12.86 9.64 14.72
C LYS A 35 13.98 10.33 13.95
N LYS A 36 13.67 11.34 13.13
CA LYS A 36 14.61 12.05 12.25
C LYS A 36 15.28 11.11 11.23
N ALA A 37 14.61 10.03 10.87
CA ALA A 37 15.01 9.19 9.75
C ALA A 37 14.42 9.75 8.46
N THR A 38 15.05 9.44 7.34
CA THR A 38 14.59 9.91 6.03
C THR A 38 13.60 8.91 5.45
N LEU A 39 12.39 9.37 5.15
CA LEU A 39 11.37 8.60 4.42
C LEU A 39 11.23 9.15 3.01
N ARG A 40 11.16 8.27 2.00
CA ARG A 40 11.01 8.67 0.59
C ARG A 40 9.81 7.99 -0.06
N ALA A 41 9.22 8.67 -1.02
CA ALA A 41 8.21 8.09 -1.91
C ALA A 41 8.37 8.59 -3.35
N LEU A 42 8.04 7.71 -4.30
CA LEU A 42 7.81 8.09 -5.69
C LEU A 42 6.32 8.38 -5.88
N VAL A 43 6.02 9.56 -6.41
CA VAL A 43 4.65 9.99 -6.72
C VAL A 43 4.49 10.08 -8.23
N ASP A 44 3.53 9.36 -8.80
CA ASP A 44 3.14 9.52 -10.19
C ASP A 44 1.74 10.12 -10.27
N VAL A 45 1.62 11.20 -11.03
CA VAL A 45 0.41 12.01 -11.09
C VAL A 45 -0.24 11.85 -12.48
N PRO A 46 -1.46 11.31 -12.58
CA PRO A 46 -2.22 11.34 -13.83
C PRO A 46 -2.71 12.76 -14.12
N THR A 47 -3.09 13.05 -15.36
CA THR A 47 -3.58 14.37 -15.76
C THR A 47 -4.81 14.84 -14.97
N LYS A 48 -5.66 13.90 -14.53
CA LYS A 48 -6.85 14.15 -13.71
C LYS A 48 -6.96 13.06 -12.63
N PRO A 49 -6.32 13.22 -11.47
CA PRO A 49 -6.41 12.23 -10.40
C PRO A 49 -7.84 12.14 -9.87
N ARG A 50 -8.39 10.93 -9.81
CA ARG A 50 -9.73 10.65 -9.26
C ARG A 50 -9.67 10.21 -7.80
N ALA A 51 -8.60 9.50 -7.45
CA ALA A 51 -8.24 9.07 -6.11
C ALA A 51 -6.72 8.86 -6.08
N ALA A 52 -6.17 8.77 -4.88
CA ALA A 52 -4.78 8.41 -4.64
C ALA A 52 -4.67 7.05 -3.96
N VAL A 53 -3.61 6.31 -4.28
CA VAL A 53 -3.26 5.05 -3.64
C VAL A 53 -1.85 5.12 -3.04
N ILE A 54 -1.77 4.92 -1.73
CA ILE A 54 -0.49 4.75 -1.04
C ILE A 54 -0.11 3.27 -1.11
N LEU A 55 1.00 2.98 -1.79
CA LEU A 55 1.42 1.63 -2.15
C LEU A 55 2.48 1.11 -1.17
N PHE A 56 2.16 0.02 -0.47
CA PHE A 56 3.07 -0.66 0.46
C PHE A 56 3.60 -1.95 -0.17
N ALA A 57 4.89 -1.95 -0.50
CA ALA A 57 5.55 -3.11 -1.10
C ALA A 57 5.64 -4.30 -0.14
N GLY A 58 5.67 -5.50 -0.74
CA GLY A 58 5.84 -6.79 -0.08
C GLY A 58 7.28 -7.03 0.39
N ASP A 59 7.60 -8.28 0.71
CA ASP A 59 8.92 -8.66 1.25
C ASP A 59 9.28 -7.80 2.49
N ASN A 60 10.52 -7.34 2.62
CA ASN A 60 10.97 -6.38 3.63
C ASN A 60 10.49 -4.94 3.40
N GLY A 61 9.96 -4.62 2.20
CA GLY A 61 9.47 -3.28 1.87
C GLY A 61 10.57 -2.26 1.58
N CYS A 62 11.85 -2.63 1.69
CA CYS A 62 12.99 -1.78 1.38
C CYS A 62 13.15 -1.65 -0.14
N LEU A 63 12.61 -0.57 -0.70
CA LEU A 63 12.70 -0.24 -2.13
C LEU A 63 14.07 0.36 -2.49
N GLY A 64 14.73 0.99 -1.51
CA GLY A 64 16.03 1.64 -1.71
C GLY A 64 15.92 2.83 -2.66
N LEU A 65 14.94 3.71 -2.43
CA LEU A 65 14.73 4.92 -3.20
C LEU A 65 15.87 5.92 -2.97
N THR A 66 16.56 6.28 -4.05
CA THR A 66 17.67 7.25 -4.02
C THR A 66 17.17 8.69 -4.16
N GLU A 67 18.03 9.66 -3.90
CA GLU A 67 17.75 11.11 -4.09
C GLU A 67 17.52 11.52 -5.55
N ASN A 68 17.84 10.62 -6.48
CA ASN A 68 17.58 10.79 -7.90
C ASN A 68 16.28 10.10 -8.35
N GLY A 69 15.55 9.46 -7.43
CA GLY A 69 14.30 8.77 -7.73
C GLY A 69 14.48 7.39 -8.35
N GLU A 70 15.68 6.81 -8.25
CA GLU A 70 15.95 5.44 -8.66
C GLU A 70 15.52 4.46 -7.57
N GLN A 71 14.95 3.32 -7.97
CA GLN A 71 14.63 2.20 -7.10
C GLN A 71 15.71 1.11 -7.22
N THR A 72 16.44 0.85 -6.13
CA THR A 72 17.59 -0.08 -6.13
C THR A 72 17.26 -1.49 -5.67
N SER A 73 16.07 -1.73 -5.10
CA SER A 73 15.61 -3.04 -4.66
C SER A 73 14.12 -3.28 -5.00
N LEU A 74 13.68 -4.54 -5.00
CA LEU A 74 12.28 -4.94 -5.21
C LEU A 74 11.67 -4.48 -6.55
N GLN A 75 12.44 -4.37 -7.64
CA GLN A 75 11.94 -3.93 -8.94
C GLN A 75 10.87 -4.88 -9.52
N GLY A 76 10.95 -6.17 -9.18
CA GLY A 76 9.93 -7.16 -9.55
C GLY A 76 8.67 -7.11 -8.69
N ASN A 77 8.58 -6.27 -7.65
CA ASN A 77 7.40 -6.19 -6.78
C ASN A 77 6.17 -5.73 -7.57
N PHE A 78 5.01 -6.32 -7.25
CA PHE A 78 3.76 -6.05 -7.95
C PHE A 78 3.44 -4.56 -8.05
N LEU A 79 3.30 -3.90 -6.89
CA LEU A 79 2.89 -2.51 -6.82
C LEU A 79 3.95 -1.56 -7.39
N ALA A 80 5.23 -1.88 -7.16
CA ALA A 80 6.32 -1.06 -7.65
C ALA A 80 6.39 -1.04 -9.19
N ARG A 81 6.35 -2.22 -9.83
CA ARG A 81 6.47 -2.33 -11.30
C ARG A 81 5.18 -1.96 -12.03
N SER A 82 4.02 -2.11 -11.38
CA SER A 82 2.70 -1.85 -11.98
C SER A 82 2.15 -0.45 -11.72
N ARG A 83 2.85 0.42 -10.99
CA ARG A 83 2.39 1.79 -10.65
C ARG A 83 1.84 2.57 -11.84
N ALA A 84 2.50 2.50 -12.99
CA ALA A 84 2.08 3.20 -14.21
C ALA A 84 0.72 2.71 -14.75
N LEU A 85 0.35 1.46 -14.48
CA LEU A 85 -0.97 0.92 -14.87
C LEU A 85 -2.07 1.54 -14.01
N PHE A 86 -1.86 1.70 -12.70
CA PHE A 86 -2.80 2.42 -11.84
C PHE A 86 -2.95 3.89 -12.27
N VAL A 87 -1.86 4.55 -12.70
CA VAL A 87 -1.89 5.91 -13.25
C VAL A 87 -2.75 6.00 -14.51
N ARG A 88 -2.67 5.01 -15.40
CA ARG A 88 -3.52 4.93 -16.60
C ARG A 88 -5.02 4.85 -16.27
N GLU A 89 -5.37 4.24 -15.14
CA GLU A 89 -6.75 4.19 -14.63
C GLU A 89 -7.20 5.50 -13.95
N GLY A 90 -6.32 6.51 -13.84
CA GLY A 90 -6.61 7.79 -13.19
C GLY A 90 -6.35 7.81 -11.68
N LEU A 91 -5.58 6.85 -11.17
CA LEU A 91 -5.12 6.86 -9.79
C LEU A 91 -3.77 7.58 -9.67
N LEU A 92 -3.68 8.53 -8.75
CA LEU A 92 -2.38 9.03 -8.30
C LEU A 92 -1.72 7.94 -7.46
N THR A 93 -0.50 7.53 -7.79
CA THR A 93 0.21 6.50 -7.01
C THR A 93 1.31 7.11 -6.17
N VAL A 94 1.39 6.69 -4.91
CA VAL A 94 2.50 7.02 -4.01
C VAL A 94 3.16 5.73 -3.55
N LEU A 95 4.29 5.38 -4.17
CA LEU A 95 5.09 4.22 -3.79
C LEU A 95 6.04 4.61 -2.65
N VAL A 96 5.78 4.13 -1.45
CA VAL A 96 6.48 4.52 -0.22
C VAL A 96 7.57 3.50 0.11
N ASP A 97 8.79 3.98 0.38
CA ASP A 97 9.88 3.16 0.93
C ASP A 97 9.73 3.01 2.45
N VAL A 98 10.61 2.23 3.07
CA VAL A 98 10.78 2.31 4.53
C VAL A 98 11.68 3.50 4.91
N PRO A 99 11.56 4.04 6.14
CA PRO A 99 12.50 5.03 6.65
C PRO A 99 13.94 4.52 6.66
N SER A 100 14.92 5.43 6.57
CA SER A 100 16.34 5.10 6.48
C SER A 100 16.94 4.35 7.68
N ASP A 101 16.25 4.33 8.83
CA ASP A 101 16.61 3.54 10.02
C ASP A 101 15.94 2.15 10.05
N VAL A 102 15.15 1.82 9.03
CA VAL A 102 14.54 0.51 8.82
C VAL A 102 15.30 -0.26 7.75
N SER A 103 15.54 -1.53 8.04
CA SER A 103 16.25 -2.50 7.23
C SER A 103 15.46 -3.81 7.15
N GLY A 104 15.93 -4.77 6.36
CA GLY A 104 15.31 -6.10 6.30
C GLY A 104 15.18 -6.81 7.66
N GLN A 105 16.03 -6.49 8.64
CA GLN A 105 16.04 -7.15 9.94
C GLN A 105 14.91 -6.67 10.87
N ASN A 106 14.57 -5.38 10.83
CA ASN A 106 13.53 -4.77 11.66
C ASN A 106 12.27 -4.37 10.87
N ALA A 107 12.20 -4.66 9.56
CA ALA A 107 11.04 -4.36 8.75
C ALA A 107 9.74 -4.91 9.36
N ASN A 108 9.70 -6.19 9.77
CA ASN A 108 8.47 -6.78 10.29
C ASN A 108 7.97 -6.12 11.59
N SER A 109 8.87 -5.75 12.51
CA SER A 109 8.48 -5.02 13.72
C SER A 109 7.99 -3.62 13.39
N TYR A 110 8.64 -2.93 12.44
CA TYR A 110 8.18 -1.64 11.93
C TYR A 110 6.76 -1.74 11.33
N ARG A 111 6.46 -2.74 10.50
CA ARG A 111 5.14 -2.89 9.83
C ARG A 111 3.93 -2.89 10.76
N THR A 112 4.10 -3.29 12.01
CA THR A 112 3.02 -3.40 13.01
C THR A 112 3.08 -2.29 14.08
N SER A 113 4.08 -1.41 13.98
CA SER A 113 4.37 -0.41 14.99
C SER A 113 3.47 0.83 14.86
N ALA A 114 3.41 1.63 15.92
CA ALA A 114 2.71 2.92 15.85
C ALA A 114 3.46 3.90 14.93
N GLU A 115 4.78 3.84 14.93
CA GLU A 115 5.65 4.68 14.09
C GLU A 115 5.34 4.49 12.60
N GLN A 116 5.19 3.26 12.11
CA GLN A 116 4.84 3.04 10.71
C GLN A 116 3.50 3.68 10.34
N ALA A 117 2.49 3.60 11.21
CA ALA A 117 1.20 4.23 10.95
C ALA A 117 1.29 5.76 10.97
N GLN A 118 2.14 6.35 11.81
CA GLN A 118 2.41 7.79 11.84
C GLN A 118 3.10 8.26 10.56
N ASP A 119 4.12 7.52 10.11
CA ASP A 119 4.83 7.78 8.87
C ASP A 119 3.89 7.72 7.66
N ALA A 120 3.03 6.70 7.59
CA ALA A 120 2.02 6.58 6.54
C ALA A 120 0.99 7.72 6.60
N ALA A 121 0.55 8.13 7.78
CA ALA A 121 -0.41 9.22 7.95
C ALA A 121 0.15 10.57 7.48
N MET A 122 1.45 10.82 7.70
CA MET A 122 2.15 11.99 7.15
C MET A 122 2.14 11.98 5.61
N VAL A 123 2.41 10.84 4.99
CA VAL A 123 2.33 10.69 3.52
C VAL A 123 0.90 10.92 3.01
N MET A 124 -0.11 10.44 3.73
CA MET A 124 -1.51 10.67 3.37
C MET A 124 -1.90 12.14 3.48
N ASP A 125 -1.47 12.84 4.53
CA ASP A 125 -1.73 14.28 4.71
C ASP A 125 -1.13 15.11 3.57
N TYR A 126 0.11 14.79 3.16
CA TYR A 126 0.74 15.39 1.97
C TYR A 126 -0.16 15.27 0.73
N VAL A 127 -0.65 14.06 0.44
CA VAL A 127 -1.48 13.80 -0.74
C VAL A 127 -2.79 14.57 -0.68
N ARG A 128 -3.46 14.60 0.49
CA ARG A 128 -4.73 15.29 0.65
C ARG A 128 -4.60 16.79 0.43
N ARG A 129 -3.56 17.42 0.97
CA ARG A 129 -3.30 18.86 0.82
C ARG A 129 -2.95 19.26 -0.60
N GLN A 130 -2.24 18.41 -1.32
CA GLN A 130 -1.75 18.74 -2.65
C GLN A 130 -2.81 18.49 -3.73
N TRP A 131 -3.59 17.40 -3.65
CA TRP A 131 -4.51 17.02 -4.72
C TRP A 131 -5.99 16.99 -4.34
N HIS A 132 -6.34 17.08 -3.05
CA HIS A 132 -7.75 17.12 -2.59
C HIS A 132 -8.60 15.95 -3.11
N VAL A 133 -7.98 14.78 -3.30
CA VAL A 133 -8.64 13.55 -3.74
C VAL A 133 -8.78 12.56 -2.58
N PRO A 134 -9.70 11.58 -2.68
CA PRO A 134 -9.74 10.49 -1.72
C PRO A 134 -8.43 9.69 -1.72
N VAL A 135 -8.03 9.16 -0.56
CA VAL A 135 -6.77 8.44 -0.35
C VAL A 135 -7.05 7.03 0.17
N ALA A 136 -6.67 6.03 -0.63
CA ALA A 136 -6.74 4.63 -0.28
C ALA A 136 -5.36 4.04 0.04
N LEU A 137 -5.35 3.00 0.86
CA LEU A 137 -4.15 2.24 1.22
C LEU A 137 -4.14 0.94 0.41
N VAL A 138 -3.03 0.62 -0.24
CA VAL A 138 -2.89 -0.61 -1.03
C VAL A 138 -1.63 -1.34 -0.61
N GLY A 139 -1.77 -2.55 -0.08
CA GLY A 139 -0.65 -3.40 0.28
C GLY A 139 -0.57 -4.64 -0.59
N THR A 140 0.64 -5.14 -0.83
CA THR A 140 0.86 -6.45 -1.46
C THR A 140 1.68 -7.37 -0.60
N SER A 141 1.29 -8.64 -0.48
CA SER A 141 2.02 -9.62 0.34
C SER A 141 2.23 -9.10 1.76
N ARG A 142 3.45 -9.06 2.29
CA ARG A 142 3.75 -8.46 3.61
C ARG A 142 3.40 -6.98 3.72
N GLY A 143 3.33 -6.24 2.61
CA GLY A 143 2.88 -4.85 2.56
C GLY A 143 1.44 -4.66 3.03
N THR A 144 0.61 -5.71 2.94
CA THR A 144 -0.76 -5.70 3.50
C THR A 144 -0.76 -5.46 5.01
N ILE A 145 0.27 -5.91 5.74
CA ILE A 145 0.41 -5.71 7.19
C ILE A 145 0.54 -4.21 7.50
N SER A 146 1.40 -3.49 6.77
CA SER A 146 1.57 -2.03 6.93
C SER A 146 0.29 -1.27 6.57
N ALA A 147 -0.35 -1.63 5.45
CA ALA A 147 -1.59 -1.00 5.02
C ALA A 147 -2.71 -1.19 6.07
N ALA A 148 -2.88 -2.41 6.59
CA ALA A 148 -3.86 -2.71 7.63
C ALA A 148 -3.51 -2.07 8.98
N ASN A 149 -2.23 -2.03 9.36
CA ASN A 149 -1.77 -1.40 10.60
C ASN A 149 -2.05 0.10 10.60
N THR A 150 -1.85 0.74 9.45
CA THR A 150 -2.24 2.13 9.22
C THR A 150 -3.76 2.27 9.36
N ALA A 151 -4.54 1.48 8.61
CA ALA A 151 -6.00 1.54 8.63
C ALA A 151 -6.65 1.25 10.00
N SER A 152 -6.00 0.45 10.86
CA SER A 152 -6.54 0.07 12.18
C SER A 152 -6.22 1.05 13.30
N ARG A 153 -5.22 1.92 13.09
CA ARG A 153 -4.77 2.93 14.08
C ARG A 153 -5.29 4.32 13.80
N LEU A 154 -5.66 4.59 12.55
CA LEU A 154 -6.24 5.86 12.14
C LEU A 154 -7.71 6.00 12.57
N GLU A 155 -8.11 7.24 12.85
CA GLU A 155 -9.52 7.59 13.06
C GLU A 155 -10.35 7.37 11.78
N ARG A 156 -11.66 7.16 11.96
CA ARG A 156 -12.60 6.97 10.86
C ARG A 156 -12.53 8.17 9.91
N GLY A 157 -12.30 7.91 8.61
CA GLY A 157 -12.22 8.94 7.57
C GLY A 157 -10.80 9.40 7.22
N ASN A 158 -9.78 8.98 7.97
CA ASN A 158 -8.40 9.34 7.63
C ASN A 158 -7.89 8.59 6.39
N ALA A 159 -8.29 7.32 6.20
CA ALA A 159 -8.19 6.59 4.93
C ALA A 159 -9.60 6.34 4.37
N ASP A 160 -9.75 6.40 3.04
CA ASP A 160 -11.05 6.25 2.40
C ASP A 160 -11.37 4.79 2.02
N ALA A 161 -10.34 3.97 1.76
CA ALA A 161 -10.48 2.54 1.51
C ALA A 161 -9.15 1.80 1.76
N LEU A 162 -9.25 0.47 1.87
CA LEU A 162 -8.11 -0.44 2.00
C LEU A 162 -8.19 -1.54 0.95
N VAL A 163 -7.09 -1.78 0.24
CA VAL A 163 -6.96 -2.88 -0.72
C VAL A 163 -5.82 -3.79 -0.27
N LEU A 164 -6.15 -5.06 -0.07
CA LEU A 164 -5.24 -6.10 0.40
C LEU A 164 -4.98 -7.09 -0.73
N THR A 165 -3.81 -6.99 -1.37
CA THR A 165 -3.44 -7.86 -2.50
C THR A 165 -2.51 -8.99 -2.05
N SER A 166 -2.79 -10.23 -2.45
CA SER A 166 -1.94 -11.41 -2.16
C SER A 166 -1.50 -11.50 -0.69
N THR A 167 -2.44 -11.28 0.22
CA THR A 167 -2.28 -11.03 1.64
C THR A 167 -1.60 -12.16 2.38
N VAL A 168 -0.61 -11.84 3.21
CA VAL A 168 0.04 -12.80 4.11
C VAL A 168 -0.91 -13.15 5.26
N THR A 169 -1.55 -14.33 5.15
CA THR A 169 -2.49 -14.87 6.14
C THR A 169 -1.89 -16.01 6.95
N GLN A 170 -0.73 -16.53 6.55
CA GLN A 170 -0.04 -17.62 7.24
C GLN A 170 1.38 -17.21 7.61
N ASN A 171 1.84 -17.67 8.78
CA ASN A 171 3.22 -17.49 9.20
C ASN A 171 4.17 -18.45 8.45
N ASN A 172 5.46 -18.12 8.42
CA ASN A 172 6.50 -19.09 8.08
C ASN A 172 7.72 -18.95 9.02
N LYS A 173 8.59 -19.97 9.00
CA LYS A 173 9.78 -20.02 9.87
C LYS A 173 10.84 -18.96 9.55
N LYS A 174 10.86 -18.42 8.33
CA LYS A 174 11.90 -17.49 7.83
C LYS A 174 11.58 -16.03 8.13
N ALA A 175 10.30 -15.69 8.27
CA ALA A 175 9.82 -14.36 8.59
C ALA A 175 8.42 -14.47 9.21
N SER A 176 8.34 -14.18 10.50
CA SER A 176 7.09 -14.11 11.26
C SER A 176 6.29 -12.86 10.91
N GLY A 177 5.00 -12.90 11.22
CA GLY A 177 4.07 -11.79 11.04
C GLY A 177 3.05 -12.06 9.94
N THR A 178 1.79 -11.80 10.25
CA THR A 178 0.64 -11.90 9.34
C THR A 178 -0.20 -10.64 9.41
N ILE A 179 -1.16 -10.54 8.50
CA ILE A 179 -2.16 -9.48 8.51
C ILE A 179 -2.92 -9.38 9.86
N TYR A 180 -3.03 -10.47 10.61
CA TYR A 180 -3.78 -10.50 11.87
C TYR A 180 -3.07 -9.73 13.01
N ASP A 181 -1.77 -9.47 12.89
CA ASP A 181 -1.01 -8.66 13.85
C ASP A 181 -1.37 -7.16 13.76
N ALA A 182 -2.05 -6.75 12.69
CA ALA A 182 -2.47 -5.37 12.45
C ALA A 182 -3.83 -4.99 13.07
N ALA A 183 -4.39 -5.81 13.97
CA ALA A 183 -5.69 -5.56 14.61
C ALA A 183 -6.85 -5.30 13.61
N VAL A 184 -6.91 -6.08 12.53
CA VAL A 184 -7.85 -5.91 11.39
C VAL A 184 -9.32 -5.76 11.75
N GLY A 185 -9.75 -6.31 12.90
CA GLY A 185 -11.14 -6.16 13.38
C GLY A 185 -11.56 -4.73 13.67
N ARG A 186 -10.60 -3.80 13.85
CA ARG A 186 -10.83 -2.38 14.11
C ARG A 186 -10.99 -1.53 12.85
N ILE A 187 -10.67 -2.07 11.67
CA ILE A 187 -10.69 -1.33 10.41
C ILE A 187 -12.14 -1.00 10.06
N ALA A 188 -12.47 0.30 10.04
CA ALA A 188 -13.83 0.83 9.90
C ALA A 188 -14.06 1.56 8.57
N ILE A 189 -13.35 1.13 7.51
CA ILE A 189 -13.41 1.67 6.15
C ILE A 189 -13.69 0.52 5.16
N PRO A 190 -14.19 0.78 3.94
CA PRO A 190 -14.36 -0.24 2.91
C PRO A 190 -13.05 -1.00 2.63
N VAL A 191 -13.14 -2.32 2.53
CA VAL A 191 -11.99 -3.19 2.26
C VAL A 191 -12.22 -4.07 1.04
N LEU A 192 -11.22 -4.12 0.15
CA LEU A 192 -11.11 -5.12 -0.90
C LEU A 192 -10.03 -6.13 -0.55
N ILE A 193 -10.38 -7.41 -0.55
CA ILE A 193 -9.44 -8.53 -0.55
C ILE A 193 -9.30 -8.97 -2.00
N PHE A 194 -8.13 -8.74 -2.59
CA PHE A 194 -7.84 -9.06 -3.99
C PHE A 194 -6.76 -10.15 -4.05
N HIS A 195 -7.06 -11.29 -4.66
CA HIS A 195 -6.11 -12.40 -4.73
C HIS A 195 -6.09 -13.04 -6.12
N ASN A 196 -5.01 -13.73 -6.42
CA ASN A 196 -4.99 -14.71 -7.49
C ASN A 196 -5.33 -16.10 -6.92
N GLU A 197 -6.26 -16.81 -7.54
CA GLU A 197 -6.67 -18.17 -7.15
C GLU A 197 -5.54 -19.18 -7.30
N GLN A 198 -4.63 -18.94 -8.23
CA GLN A 198 -3.47 -19.79 -8.50
C GLN A 198 -2.20 -19.31 -7.76
N ASP A 199 -2.35 -18.42 -6.78
CA ASP A 199 -1.25 -18.01 -5.90
C ASP A 199 -0.74 -19.20 -5.06
N ALA A 200 0.37 -19.78 -5.52
CA ALA A 200 1.04 -20.91 -4.86
C ALA A 200 1.95 -20.47 -3.69
N CYS A 201 1.95 -19.19 -3.31
CA CYS A 201 2.72 -18.72 -2.17
C CYS A 201 2.16 -19.27 -0.86
N LYS A 202 2.99 -20.06 -0.14
CA LYS A 202 2.59 -20.75 1.09
C LYS A 202 2.14 -19.83 2.23
N VAL A 203 2.54 -18.56 2.22
CA VAL A 203 2.15 -17.58 3.24
C VAL A 203 0.93 -16.73 2.87
N SER A 204 0.57 -16.71 1.60
CA SER A 204 -0.56 -15.94 1.05
C SER A 204 -1.58 -16.80 0.30
N PRO A 205 -1.95 -17.99 0.80
CA PRO A 205 -2.81 -18.89 0.05
C PRO A 205 -4.18 -18.28 -0.19
N TYR A 206 -4.75 -18.48 -1.38
CA TYR A 206 -6.12 -18.05 -1.69
C TYR A 206 -7.15 -18.59 -0.69
N SER A 207 -6.95 -19.79 -0.14
CA SER A 207 -7.82 -20.37 0.89
C SER A 207 -7.94 -19.51 2.18
N GLY A 208 -7.01 -18.57 2.42
CA GLY A 208 -7.03 -17.65 3.55
C GLY A 208 -8.04 -16.50 3.43
N VAL A 209 -8.55 -16.19 2.22
CA VAL A 209 -9.33 -14.97 1.96
C VAL A 209 -10.64 -14.90 2.76
N GLN A 210 -11.35 -16.03 2.90
CA GLN A 210 -12.62 -16.05 3.63
C GLN A 210 -12.43 -15.83 5.14
N ALA A 211 -11.35 -16.37 5.72
CA ALA A 211 -11.03 -16.16 7.13
C ALA A 211 -10.67 -14.69 7.39
N LEU A 212 -9.91 -14.07 6.49
CA LEU A 212 -9.60 -12.65 6.54
C LEU A 212 -10.86 -11.77 6.45
N GLN A 213 -11.76 -12.06 5.50
CA GLN A 213 -13.04 -11.34 5.36
C GLN A 213 -13.88 -11.40 6.64
N ARG A 214 -13.91 -12.56 7.33
CA ARG A 214 -14.59 -12.68 8.63
C ARG A 214 -13.91 -11.88 9.73
N ALA A 215 -12.59 -11.75 9.71
CA ALA A 215 -11.82 -10.99 10.70
C ALA A 215 -12.04 -9.46 10.61
N LEU A 216 -12.44 -8.95 9.44
CA LEU A 216 -12.82 -7.55 9.21
C LEU A 216 -14.22 -7.25 9.79
N LYS A 217 -14.29 -7.15 11.12
CA LYS A 217 -15.56 -7.03 11.87
C LYS A 217 -16.22 -5.65 11.74
N SER A 218 -15.42 -4.58 11.72
CA SER A 218 -15.91 -3.20 11.72
C SER A 218 -16.03 -2.59 10.32
N ALA A 219 -15.58 -3.30 9.28
CA ALA A 219 -15.57 -2.79 7.92
C ALA A 219 -17.02 -2.68 7.38
N PRO A 220 -17.47 -1.51 6.90
CA PRO A 220 -18.82 -1.32 6.37
C PRO A 220 -19.05 -2.08 5.06
N ARG A 221 -17.99 -2.41 4.33
CA ARG A 221 -17.98 -3.19 3.09
C ARG A 221 -16.70 -4.02 3.04
N LYS A 222 -16.81 -5.29 2.64
CA LYS A 222 -15.69 -6.24 2.60
C LYS A 222 -15.83 -7.18 1.42
N ASP A 223 -15.32 -6.77 0.28
CA ASP A 223 -15.45 -7.55 -0.95
C ASP A 223 -14.25 -8.46 -1.15
N ILE A 224 -14.50 -9.59 -1.79
CA ILE A 224 -13.46 -10.47 -2.31
C ILE A 224 -13.59 -10.44 -3.82
N ILE A 225 -12.50 -10.12 -4.52
CA ILE A 225 -12.39 -10.28 -5.96
C ILE A 225 -11.14 -11.11 -6.22
N SER A 226 -11.23 -12.06 -7.14
CA SER A 226 -10.08 -12.84 -7.56
C SER A 226 -9.91 -12.86 -9.08
N LEU A 227 -8.65 -13.02 -9.47
CA LEU A 227 -8.28 -13.45 -10.81
C LEU A 227 -7.84 -14.91 -10.73
N SER A 228 -7.86 -15.61 -11.86
CA SER A 228 -7.33 -16.97 -11.97
C SER A 228 -6.32 -17.01 -13.10
N HIS A 229 -5.03 -17.00 -12.76
CA HIS A 229 -3.95 -16.97 -13.74
C HIS A 229 -2.64 -17.54 -13.15
N GLY A 230 -1.89 -18.31 -13.93
CA GLY A 230 -0.82 -19.16 -13.42
C GLY A 230 0.61 -18.83 -13.87
N ASP A 231 0.85 -17.77 -14.65
CA ASP A 231 2.18 -17.54 -15.21
C ASP A 231 3.20 -17.21 -14.12
N ALA A 232 4.42 -17.74 -14.28
CA ALA A 232 5.53 -17.49 -13.40
C ALA A 232 6.86 -17.61 -14.13
N THR A 233 7.78 -16.70 -13.82
CA THR A 233 9.18 -16.77 -14.21
C THR A 233 10.13 -16.80 -13.00
N GLY A 234 9.58 -16.79 -11.79
CA GLY A 234 10.30 -16.94 -10.52
C GLY A 234 9.54 -17.79 -9.49
N ASP A 235 10.07 -17.86 -8.27
CA ASP A 235 9.46 -18.63 -7.18
C ASP A 235 8.03 -18.19 -6.89
N ALA A 236 7.21 -19.12 -6.40
CA ALA A 236 5.78 -18.92 -6.16
C ALA A 236 5.40 -17.74 -5.24
N CYS A 237 6.32 -17.24 -4.40
CA CYS A 237 6.09 -16.06 -3.54
C CYS A 237 6.71 -14.77 -4.08
N GLN A 238 7.35 -14.80 -5.25
CA GLN A 238 8.02 -13.66 -5.85
C GLN A 238 7.07 -12.86 -6.73
N GLY A 239 7.42 -11.60 -6.97
CA GLY A 239 6.58 -10.70 -7.76
C GLY A 239 6.43 -11.08 -9.24
N MET A 240 7.34 -11.90 -9.78
CA MET A 240 7.27 -12.45 -11.14
C MET A 240 6.58 -13.82 -11.17
N SER A 241 5.43 -13.92 -10.51
CA SER A 241 4.59 -15.12 -10.45
C SER A 241 3.11 -14.75 -10.30
N ALA A 242 2.22 -15.74 -10.24
CA ALA A 242 0.81 -15.57 -9.89
C ALA A 242 0.60 -14.73 -8.62
N HIS A 243 1.50 -14.86 -7.62
CA HIS A 243 1.49 -14.06 -6.38
C HIS A 243 1.62 -12.55 -6.64
N GLY A 244 2.42 -12.18 -7.64
CA GLY A 244 2.61 -10.81 -8.08
C GLY A 244 1.79 -10.44 -9.32
N TYR A 245 0.80 -11.25 -9.73
CA TYR A 245 -0.05 -10.98 -10.89
C TYR A 245 0.72 -10.84 -12.21
N LEU A 246 1.83 -11.56 -12.38
CA LEU A 246 2.57 -11.58 -13.64
C LEU A 246 1.63 -11.93 -14.81
N GLY A 247 1.69 -11.17 -15.89
CA GLY A 247 0.89 -11.39 -17.10
C GLY A 247 -0.54 -10.83 -17.05
N VAL A 248 -1.04 -10.50 -15.86
CA VAL A 248 -2.40 -9.97 -15.63
C VAL A 248 -2.39 -8.67 -14.81
N GLU A 249 -1.28 -7.94 -14.81
CA GLU A 249 -1.11 -6.71 -14.05
C GLU A 249 -2.10 -5.62 -14.46
N GLU A 250 -2.39 -5.50 -15.76
CA GLU A 250 -3.33 -4.51 -16.30
C GLU A 250 -4.75 -4.81 -15.83
N GLN A 251 -5.17 -6.08 -15.89
CA GLN A 251 -6.46 -6.51 -15.37
C GLN A 251 -6.56 -6.27 -13.86
N ALA A 252 -5.49 -6.56 -13.11
CA ALA A 252 -5.45 -6.32 -11.67
C ALA A 252 -5.58 -4.81 -11.35
N ALA A 253 -4.80 -3.96 -12.01
CA ALA A 253 -4.83 -2.51 -11.81
C ALA A 253 -6.21 -1.91 -12.15
N SER A 254 -6.78 -2.27 -13.30
CA SER A 254 -8.11 -1.82 -13.73
C SER A 254 -9.22 -2.27 -12.77
N THR A 255 -9.19 -3.54 -12.32
CA THR A 255 -10.18 -4.06 -11.39
C THR A 255 -10.13 -3.37 -10.03
N ILE A 256 -8.92 -3.15 -9.49
CA ILE A 256 -8.73 -2.43 -8.22
C ILE A 256 -9.20 -0.98 -8.36
N ALA A 257 -8.84 -0.29 -9.45
CA ALA A 257 -9.26 1.08 -9.69
C ALA A 257 -10.78 1.21 -9.80
N GLY A 258 -11.42 0.33 -10.60
CA GLY A 258 -12.88 0.28 -10.72
C GLY A 258 -13.57 0.06 -9.39
N TRP A 259 -13.07 -0.86 -8.56
CA TRP A 259 -13.60 -1.09 -7.23
C TRP A 259 -13.47 0.16 -6.34
N LEU A 260 -12.30 0.81 -6.33
CA LEU A 260 -12.06 2.04 -5.56
C LEU A 260 -13.03 3.15 -5.96
N PHE A 261 -13.20 3.39 -7.27
CA PHE A 261 -14.11 4.41 -7.77
C PHE A 261 -15.58 4.15 -7.44
N SER A 262 -15.96 2.88 -7.22
CA SER A 262 -17.31 2.51 -6.77
C SER A 262 -17.49 2.54 -5.25
N SER A 263 -16.39 2.53 -4.49
CA SER A 263 -16.40 2.33 -3.03
C SER A 263 -16.09 3.58 -2.24
N VAL A 264 -15.47 4.57 -2.89
CA VAL A 264 -15.04 5.81 -2.27
C VAL A 264 -15.85 6.97 -2.84
N PRO A 265 -16.47 7.83 -2.01
CA PRO A 265 -17.14 9.03 -2.49
C PRO A 265 -16.17 9.87 -3.34
N SER A 266 -16.66 10.40 -4.46
CA SER A 266 -15.89 11.42 -5.18
C SER A 266 -15.65 12.60 -4.25
N ALA A 267 -14.46 13.23 -4.33
CA ALA A 267 -14.22 14.48 -3.61
C ALA A 267 -15.38 15.44 -3.92
N GLY A 268 -16.11 15.85 -2.88
CA GLY A 268 -17.20 16.81 -3.01
C GLY A 268 -16.66 18.07 -3.69
N LYS A 269 -17.42 18.60 -4.66
CA LYS A 269 -17.17 19.93 -5.21
C LYS A 269 -17.38 20.99 -4.13
#